data_AF-A0A2D5TGG5-F1
#
_entry.id   AF-A0A2D5TGG5-F1
#
_cell.length_a   1.000
_cell.length_b   1.000
_cell.length_c   1.000
_cell.angle_alpha   90.00
_cell.angle_beta   90.00
_cell.angle_gamma   90.00
#
_symmetry.space_group_name_H-M   'P 1'
#
loop_
_entity.id
_entity.type
_entity.pdbx_description
1 polymer ?
#
loop_
_entity_poly.entity_id
_entity_poly.type
_entity_poly.pdbx_seq_one_letter_code
_entity_poly.pdbx_strand_id
1 'polypeptide(L)' 'MNLDQRFIYNGRIGDTLKFSYREFTVSGYARDAFTQDVQYDLKEGSIIGFKGARVEVIEATNREITYKVIAYFSD' A
#
# COMPACT_ATOMS: atom_id res chain seq x y z
N MET A 1 5.71 -19.31 3.13
CA MET A 1 4.87 -18.92 4.27
C MET A 1 3.64 -18.25 3.66
N ASN A 2 2.42 -18.61 4.05
CA ASN A 2 1.25 -17.95 3.49
C ASN A 2 0.98 -16.66 4.29
N LEU A 3 0.92 -15.53 3.60
CA LEU A 3 0.79 -14.19 4.19
C LEU A 3 -0.49 -13.51 3.67
N ASP A 4 -1.22 -12.86 4.56
CA ASP A 4 -2.25 -11.89 4.17
C ASP A 4 -1.60 -10.49 4.22
N GLN A 5 -1.49 -9.87 3.05
CA GLN A 5 -0.82 -8.59 2.85
C GLN A 5 -1.83 -7.54 2.40
N ARG A 6 -1.86 -6.42 3.11
CA ARG A 6 -2.79 -5.33 2.85
C ARG A 6 -2.02 -4.03 2.70
N PHE A 7 -2.30 -3.32 1.62
CA PHE A 7 -1.81 -1.97 1.39
C PHE A 7 -2.98 -1.01 1.41
N ILE A 8 -3.10 -0.29 2.51
CA ILE A 8 -4.30 0.45 2.90
C ILE A 8 -4.06 1.92 2.61
N TYR A 9 -4.91 2.52 1.78
CA TYR A 9 -4.85 3.95 1.51
C TYR A 9 -5.44 4.76 2.67
N ASN A 10 -4.67 5.74 3.16
CA ASN A 10 -5.03 6.59 4.30
C ASN A 10 -5.30 8.05 3.90
N GLY A 11 -5.41 8.33 2.59
CA GLY A 11 -5.69 9.66 2.08
C GLY A 11 -4.46 10.39 1.54
N ARG A 12 -4.74 11.58 1.01
CA ARG A 12 -3.79 12.51 0.37
C ARG A 12 -3.77 13.85 1.10
N ILE A 13 -2.58 14.44 1.22
CA ILE A 13 -2.37 15.83 1.66
C ILE A 13 -1.44 16.51 0.66
N GLY A 14 -1.90 17.55 -0.02
CA GLY A 14 -1.13 18.14 -1.13
C GLY A 14 -0.87 17.07 -2.19
N ASP A 15 0.39 16.81 -2.52
CA ASP A 15 0.79 15.74 -3.46
C ASP A 15 1.25 14.46 -2.77
N THR A 16 1.23 14.43 -1.45
CA THR A 16 1.67 13.28 -0.66
C THR A 16 0.50 12.32 -0.41
N LEU A 17 0.65 11.09 -0.89
CA LEU A 17 -0.21 9.97 -0.55
C LEU A 17 0.29 9.26 0.71
N LYS A 18 -0.63 8.80 1.55
CA LYS A 18 -0.32 8.05 2.77
C LYS A 18 -0.91 6.65 2.69
N PHE A 19 -0.13 5.66 3.08
CA PHE A 19 -0.59 4.28 3.16
C PHE A 19 -0.10 3.60 4.44
N SER A 20 -0.88 2.63 4.91
CA SER A 20 -0.44 1.66 5.91
C SER A 20 -0.33 0.28 5.25
N TYR A 21 0.83 -0.33 5.35
CA TYR A 21 1.01 -1.74 5.05
C TYR A 21 0.75 -2.59 6.29
N ARG A 22 0.04 -3.71 6.14
CA ARG A 22 -0.18 -4.71 7.19
C ARG A 22 0.07 -6.11 6.65
N GLU A 23 0.79 -6.93 7.41
CA GLU A 23 1.09 -8.32 7.06
C GLU A 23 0.78 -9.27 8.22
N PHE A 24 0.03 -10.33 7.92
CA PHE A 24 -0.38 -11.36 8.88
C PHE A 24 0.10 -12.74 8.43
N THR A 25 0.60 -13.54 9.37
CA THR A 25 0.88 -14.95 9.13
C THR A 25 -0.39 -15.78 9.25
N VAL A 26 -0.73 -16.56 8.21
CA VAL A 26 -1.98 -17.35 8.18
C VAL A 26 -1.96 -18.57 9.15
N SER A 27 -0.83 -18.88 9.78
CA SER A 27 -0.68 -20.04 10.66
C SER A 27 -1.03 -19.72 12.12
N GLY A 28 -2.27 -20.03 12.55
CA GLY A 28 -2.74 -20.50 13.87
C GLY A 28 -2.29 -19.87 15.20
N TYR A 29 -1.22 -19.08 15.22
CA TYR A 29 -0.65 -18.41 16.38
C TYR A 29 -0.91 -16.92 16.20
N ALA A 30 -1.64 -16.32 17.14
CA ALA A 30 -1.84 -14.89 17.18
C ALA A 30 -0.48 -14.18 17.34
N ARG A 31 0.10 -13.74 16.23
CA ARG A 31 1.20 -12.78 16.22
C ARG A 31 0.63 -11.41 15.85
N ASP A 32 1.21 -10.38 16.43
CA ASP A 32 0.91 -9.01 16.03
C ASP A 32 1.24 -8.83 14.55
N ALA A 33 0.36 -8.12 13.84
CA ALA A 33 0.57 -7.82 12.44
C ALA A 33 1.81 -6.93 12.28
N PHE A 34 2.71 -7.26 11.36
CA PHE A 34 3.73 -6.30 10.98
C PHE A 34 3.05 -5.12 10.28
N THR A 35 3.27 -3.91 10.78
CA THR A 35 2.65 -2.69 10.25
C THR A 35 3.72 -1.67 9.91
N GLN A 36 3.58 -1.02 8.75
CA GLN A 36 4.46 0.05 8.33
C GLN A 36 3.67 1.14 7.62
N ASP A 37 3.82 2.39 8.06
CA ASP A 37 3.28 3.54 7.36
C ASP A 37 4.30 4.07 6.35
N VAL A 38 3.82 4.35 5.13
CA VAL A 38 4.64 4.85 4.03
C VAL A 38 3.95 6.00 3.32
N GLN A 39 4.75 6.83 2.67
CA GLN A 39 4.29 8.01 1.94
C GLN A 39 4.96 8.08 0.58
N TYR A 40 4.23 8.62 -0.39
CA TYR A 40 4.72 8.83 -1.76
C TYR A 40 4.33 10.22 -2.24
N ASP A 41 5.24 10.91 -2.92
CA ASP A 41 4.96 12.19 -3.56
C ASP A 41 4.60 11.97 -5.03
N LEU A 42 3.40 12.38 -5.42
CA LEU A 42 2.91 12.28 -6.80
C LEU A 42 3.70 13.16 -7.79
N LYS A 43 4.53 14.10 -7.31
CA LYS A 43 5.44 14.87 -8.16
C LYS A 43 6.56 14.01 -8.75
N GLU A 44 6.95 12.93 -8.07
CA GLU A 44 7.98 12.00 -8.53
C GLU A 44 7.42 10.99 -9.56
N GLY A 45 6.10 10.85 -9.64
CA GLY A 45 5.41 10.01 -10.61
C GLY A 45 4.10 9.42 -10.09
N SER A 46 3.31 8.86 -11.01
CA SER A 46 2.04 8.20 -10.69
C SER A 46 2.20 6.74 -10.27
N ILE A 47 3.35 6.12 -10.48
CA ILE A 47 3.61 4.72 -10.11
C ILE A 47 4.28 4.69 -8.73
N ILE A 48 3.62 4.03 -7.78
CA ILE A 48 4.17 3.79 -6.45
C ILE A 48 4.46 2.30 -6.26
N GLY A 49 5.45 1.99 -5.41
CA GLY A 49 5.90 0.63 -5.20
C GLY A 49 6.28 0.32 -3.77
N PHE A 50 5.82 -0.83 -3.26
CA PHE A 50 6.13 -1.32 -1.93
C PHE A 50 6.18 -2.84 -1.93
N LYS A 51 7.25 -3.45 -1.37
CA LYS A 51 7.43 -4.92 -1.29
C LYS A 51 7.04 -5.67 -2.58
N GLY A 52 7.62 -5.23 -3.71
CA GLY A 52 7.32 -5.80 -5.04
C GLY A 52 6.02 -5.35 -5.69
N ALA A 53 4.99 -4.99 -4.91
CA ALA A 53 3.74 -4.48 -5.48
C ALA A 53 3.98 -3.16 -6.22
N ARG A 54 3.27 -2.98 -7.32
CA ARG A 54 3.27 -1.76 -8.14
C ARG A 54 1.85 -1.37 -8.46
N VAL A 55 1.51 -0.12 -8.16
CA VAL A 55 0.22 0.45 -8.53
C VAL A 55 0.44 1.80 -9.20
N GLU A 56 -0.33 2.04 -10.27
CA GLU A 56 -0.44 3.34 -10.92
C GLU A 56 -1.63 4.07 -10.30
N VAL A 57 -1.37 5.25 -9.76
CA VAL A 57 -2.38 6.15 -9.22
C VAL A 57 -3.00 6.93 -10.37
N ILE A 58 -4.31 6.77 -10.55
CA ILE A 58 -5.09 7.48 -11.57
C ILE A 58 -5.67 8.76 -10.95
N GLU A 59 -6.34 8.62 -9.81
CA GLU A 59 -6.85 9.75 -9.02
C GLU A 59 -6.75 9.43 -7.52
N ALA A 60 -6.53 10.46 -6.71
CA ALA A 60 -6.45 10.33 -5.27
C ALA A 60 -6.93 11.61 -4.57
N THR A 61 -7.83 11.43 -3.61
CA THR A 61 -8.36 12.47 -2.73
C THR A 61 -8.04 12.13 -1.27
N ASN A 62 -8.43 12.97 -0.32
CA ASN A 62 -8.31 12.63 1.10
C ASN A 62 -9.18 11.42 1.53
N ARG A 63 -10.10 10.93 0.69
CA ARG A 63 -11.07 9.89 1.03
C ARG A 63 -10.97 8.63 0.18
N GLU A 64 -10.57 8.77 -1.07
CA GLU A 64 -10.60 7.66 -2.04
C GLU A 64 -9.41 7.71 -2.99
N ILE A 65 -9.15 6.57 -3.61
CA ILE A 65 -8.12 6.38 -4.62
C ILE A 65 -8.66 5.52 -5.75
N THR A 66 -8.46 5.98 -6.98
CA THR A 66 -8.63 5.19 -8.19
C THR A 66 -7.24 4.79 -8.68
N TYR A 67 -7.02 3.50 -8.86
CA TYR A 67 -5.70 2.96 -9.16
C TYR A 67 -5.79 1.77 -10.11
N LYS A 68 -4.67 1.48 -10.77
CA LYS A 68 -4.46 0.27 -11.56
C LYS A 68 -3.37 -0.55 -10.91
N VAL A 69 -3.65 -1.84 -10.70
CA VAL A 69 -2.62 -2.80 -10.24
C VAL A 69 -1.74 -3.17 -11.43
N ILE A 70 -0.43 -2.94 -11.29
CA ILE A 70 0.59 -3.33 -12.28
C ILE A 70 1.22 -4.66 -11.86
N ALA A 71 1.54 -4.80 -10.57
CA ALA A 71 2.12 -6.02 -10.00
C ALA A 71 1.63 -6.24 -8.57
N TYR A 72 1.42 -7.50 -8.21
CA TYR A 72 1.13 -7.94 -6.84
C TYR A 72 2.40 -7.93 -5.98
N PHE A 73 2.25 -8.13 -4.68
CA PHE A 73 3.39 -8.34 -3.78
C PHE A 73 4.22 -9.55 -4.25
N SER A 74 5.53 -9.46 -4.06
CA SER A 74 6.48 -10.47 -4.56
C SER A 74 7.00 -11.44 -3.49
N ASP A 75 6.43 -11.39 -2.28
CA ASP A 75 6.88 -12.15 -1.10
C ASP A 75 5.89 -13.25 -0.69
#